data_AF-A0A1H7A3V2-F1
#
_entry.id   AF-A0A1H7A3V2-F1
#
_cell.length_a   1.000
_cell.length_b   1.000
_cell.length_c   1.000
_cell.angle_alpha   90.00
_cell.angle_beta   90.00
_cell.angle_gamma   90.00
#
_symmetry.space_group_name_H-M   'P 1'
#
loop_
_entity.id
_entity.type
_entity.pdbx_description
1 polymer ?
#
loop_
_entity_poly.entity_id
_entity_poly.type
_entity_poly.pdbx_seq_one_letter_code
_entity_poly.pdbx_strand_id
1 'polypeptide(L)'
;MKYLAKFDASGNRITSIVKGIHFETDEEKQKYIDSGFIEISDEDQELYATNEYIQGTDGKPQKKSPYVPTVEEKLMLIRKKRDKLLVDSDWTDTLSAKTRLGDAKYNEWQVYRQALRDITNCADLDNPIWPIKPV
;
A
#
# COMPACT_ATOMS: atom_id res chain seq x y z
N MET A 1 34.18 -7.58 2.45
CA MET A 1 33.64 -8.88 2.86
C MET A 1 33.02 -9.54 1.61
N LYS A 2 32.56 -10.78 1.68
CA LYS A 2 31.82 -11.39 0.55
C LYS A 2 30.41 -11.70 1.02
N TYR A 3 29.42 -11.07 0.39
CA TYR A 3 28.02 -11.21 0.71
C TYR A 3 27.28 -11.98 -0.38
N LEU A 4 26.38 -12.85 0.06
CA LEU A 4 25.36 -13.45 -0.78
C LEU A 4 24.00 -12.92 -0.33
N ALA A 5 23.20 -12.38 -1.26
CA ALA A 5 21.85 -11.94 -0.96
C ALA A 5 20.82 -12.72 -1.77
N LYS A 6 19.64 -12.89 -1.18
CA LYS A 6 18.47 -13.47 -1.85
C LYS A 6 17.38 -12.42 -1.96
N PHE A 7 16.73 -12.36 -3.11
CA PHE A 7 15.69 -11.37 -3.42
C PHE A 7 14.36 -12.05 -3.76
N ASP A 8 13.26 -11.33 -3.56
CA ASP A 8 11.93 -11.76 -4.01
C ASP A 8 11.70 -11.42 -5.50
N ALA A 9 10.55 -11.81 -6.05
CA ALA A 9 10.20 -11.54 -7.45
C ALA A 9 10.07 -10.05 -7.79
N SER A 10 10.00 -9.17 -6.79
CA SER A 10 9.94 -7.71 -6.93
C SER A 10 11.30 -7.04 -6.65
N GLY A 11 12.37 -7.83 -6.46
CA GLY A 11 13.71 -7.33 -6.17
C GLY A 11 13.92 -6.90 -4.72
N ASN A 12 12.97 -7.12 -3.80
CA ASN A 12 13.23 -6.84 -2.38
C ASN A 12 14.16 -7.89 -1.80
N ARG A 13 15.16 -7.43 -1.04
CA ARG A 13 16.05 -8.32 -0.31
C ARG A 13 15.26 -9.09 0.74
N ILE A 14 15.32 -10.42 0.68
CA ILE A 14 14.79 -11.35 1.67
C ILE A 14 15.79 -11.51 2.82
N THR A 15 17.05 -11.85 2.48
CA THR A 15 18.11 -12.06 3.47
C THR A 15 19.50 -11.91 2.85
N SER A 16 20.50 -11.66 3.69
CA SER A 16 21.92 -11.62 3.32
C SER A 16 22.74 -12.56 4.21
N ILE A 17 23.69 -13.23 3.59
CA ILE A 17 24.55 -14.27 4.16
C ILE A 17 26.00 -13.80 3.93
N VAL A 18 26.89 -13.97 4.91
CA VAL A 18 28.28 -13.47 4.83
C VAL A 18 29.31 -14.58 4.98
N LYS A 19 30.37 -14.50 4.16
CA LYS A 19 31.54 -15.38 4.25
C LYS A 19 32.23 -15.24 5.62
N GLY A 20 32.58 -16.37 6.25
CA GLY A 20 33.20 -16.43 7.58
C GLY A 20 32.21 -16.48 8.74
N ILE A 21 30.90 -16.33 8.48
CA ILE A 21 29.84 -16.62 9.47
C ILE A 21 28.95 -17.76 8.99
N HIS A 22 28.58 -17.76 7.70
CA HIS A 22 27.59 -18.70 7.17
C HIS A 22 28.16 -19.73 6.19
N PHE A 23 29.29 -19.41 5.57
CA PHE A 23 30.04 -20.30 4.70
C PHE A 23 31.51 -19.88 4.71
N GLU A 24 32.41 -20.84 4.57
CA GLU A 24 33.86 -20.59 4.46
C GLU A 24 34.42 -21.08 3.13
N THR A 25 33.89 -22.21 2.63
CA THR A 25 34.35 -22.85 1.39
C THR A 25 33.48 -22.50 0.19
N ASP A 26 34.05 -22.69 -1.01
CA ASP A 26 33.31 -22.45 -2.26
C ASP A 26 32.20 -23.50 -2.49
N GLU A 27 32.33 -24.70 -1.92
CA GLU A 27 31.30 -25.75 -1.96
C GLU A 27 30.04 -25.36 -1.17
N GLU A 28 30.24 -24.76 0.01
CA GLU A 28 29.14 -24.22 0.82
C GLU A 28 28.51 -23.01 0.15
N LYS A 29 29.34 -22.13 -0.42
CA LYS A 29 28.89 -20.99 -1.23
C LYS A 29 27.98 -21.46 -2.37
N GLN A 30 28.37 -22.53 -3.07
CA GLN A 30 27.60 -23.06 -4.21
C GLN A 30 26.20 -23.51 -3.80
N LYS A 31 26.02 -24.12 -2.62
CA LYS A 31 24.69 -24.51 -2.10
C LYS A 31 23.73 -23.32 -1.97
N TYR A 32 24.25 -22.16 -1.56
CA TYR A 32 23.46 -20.93 -1.50
C TYR A 32 23.16 -20.40 -2.90
N ILE A 33 24.12 -20.42 -3.81
CA ILE A 33 23.90 -20.01 -5.21
C ILE A 33 22.79 -20.87 -5.85
N ASP A 34 22.86 -22.19 -5.68
CA ASP A 34 21.85 -23.13 -6.18
C ASP A 34 20.46 -22.89 -5.55
N SER A 35 20.43 -22.30 -4.35
CA SER A 35 19.22 -21.89 -3.63
C SER A 35 18.69 -20.50 -4.04
N GLY A 36 19.29 -19.89 -5.07
CA GLY A 36 18.89 -18.59 -5.64
C GLY A 36 19.52 -17.38 -4.96
N PHE A 37 20.64 -17.54 -4.25
CA PHE A 37 21.43 -16.41 -3.77
C PHE A 37 22.36 -15.90 -4.86
N ILE A 38 22.64 -14.60 -4.82
CA ILE A 38 23.58 -13.92 -5.72
C ILE A 38 24.69 -13.24 -4.92
N GLU A 39 25.88 -13.16 -5.50
CA GLU A 39 27.00 -12.43 -4.90
C GLU A 39 26.81 -10.92 -5.12
N ILE A 40 26.94 -10.15 -4.05
CA ILE A 40 26.81 -8.69 -4.05
C ILE A 40 28.04 -8.05 -3.39
N SER A 41 28.32 -6.79 -3.71
CA SER A 41 29.41 -6.07 -3.05
C SER A 41 29.03 -5.60 -1.64
N ASP A 42 30.03 -5.15 -0.88
CA ASP A 42 29.81 -4.56 0.44
C ASP A 42 28.95 -3.29 0.31
N GLU A 43 29.20 -2.45 -0.70
CA GLU A 43 28.43 -1.22 -0.95
C GLU A 43 26.97 -1.53 -1.30
N ASP A 44 26.73 -2.55 -2.13
CA ASP A 44 25.38 -2.99 -2.47
C ASP A 44 24.64 -3.51 -1.24
N GLN A 45 25.33 -4.25 -0.37
CA GLN A 45 24.75 -4.76 0.88
C GLN A 45 24.36 -3.63 1.84
N GLU A 46 25.18 -2.58 1.96
CA GLU A 46 24.85 -1.39 2.75
C GLU A 46 23.57 -0.72 2.23
N LEU A 47 23.44 -0.58 0.90
CA LEU A 47 22.24 -0.02 0.28
C LEU A 47 21.00 -0.89 0.51
N TYR A 48 21.08 -2.22 0.31
CA TYR A 48 19.96 -3.12 0.58
C TYR A 48 19.59 -3.18 2.07
N ALA A 49 20.55 -2.97 2.98
CA ALA A 49 20.30 -2.92 4.41
C ALA A 49 19.41 -1.75 4.86
N THR A 50 19.39 -0.65 4.10
CA THR A 50 18.46 0.46 4.34
C THR A 50 16.99 0.11 4.08
N ASN A 51 16.72 -0.98 3.35
CA ASN A 51 15.41 -1.32 2.80
C ASN A 51 14.82 -0.29 1.82
N GLU A 52 15.57 0.76 1.45
CA GLU A 52 15.18 1.75 0.44
C GLU A 52 15.54 1.31 -0.98
N TYR A 53 16.32 0.25 -1.15
CA TYR A 53 16.80 -0.24 -2.44
C TYR A 53 16.26 -1.65 -2.73
N ILE A 54 15.98 -1.91 -4.00
CA ILE A 54 15.65 -3.23 -4.57
C ILE A 54 16.66 -3.60 -5.63
N GLN A 55 16.80 -4.89 -5.92
CA GLN A 55 17.62 -5.35 -7.01
C GLN A 55 16.98 -4.96 -8.34
N GLY A 56 17.69 -4.14 -9.12
CA GLY A 56 17.31 -3.76 -10.49
C GLY A 56 17.50 -4.92 -11.46
N THR A 57 16.99 -4.76 -12.69
CA THR A 57 17.14 -5.74 -13.78
C THR A 57 18.59 -5.94 -14.22
N ASP A 58 19.47 -4.99 -13.92
CA ASP A 58 20.91 -5.04 -14.13
C ASP A 58 21.67 -5.72 -12.98
N GLY A 59 20.95 -6.17 -11.96
CA GLY A 59 21.50 -6.79 -10.76
C GLY A 59 22.01 -5.81 -9.71
N LYS A 60 21.90 -4.49 -9.94
CA LYS A 60 22.41 -3.44 -9.04
C LYS A 60 21.33 -2.87 -8.15
N PRO A 61 21.69 -2.22 -7.03
CA PRO A 61 20.72 -1.55 -6.17
C PRO A 61 20.04 -0.40 -6.91
N GLN A 62 18.73 -0.50 -7.07
CA GLN A 62 17.86 0.56 -7.55
C GLN A 62 17.01 1.08 -6.40
N LYS A 63 17.01 2.40 -6.20
CA LYS A 63 16.19 3.02 -5.16
C LYS A 63 14.71 2.72 -5.43
N LYS A 64 13.99 2.24 -4.42
CA LYS A 64 12.54 2.08 -4.46
C LYS A 64 11.95 3.42 -4.86
N SER A 65 11.32 3.46 -6.02
CA SER A 65 10.53 4.61 -6.41
C SER A 65 9.44 4.82 -5.35
N PRO A 66 9.15 6.05 -4.92
CA PRO A 66 8.03 6.29 -4.03
C PRO A 66 6.77 5.71 -4.69
N TYR A 67 6.04 4.88 -3.96
CA TYR A 67 4.76 4.36 -4.43
C TYR A 67 3.82 5.54 -4.64
N VAL A 68 3.54 5.87 -5.89
CA VAL A 68 2.51 6.83 -6.28
C VAL A 68 1.27 6.01 -6.63
N PRO A 69 0.20 6.05 -5.82
CA PRO A 69 -1.02 5.34 -6.14
C PRO A 69 -1.52 5.77 -7.53
N THR A 70 -1.89 4.79 -8.34
CA THR A 70 -2.54 5.02 -9.62
C THR A 70 -3.89 5.70 -9.42
N VAL A 71 -4.43 6.32 -10.48
CA VAL A 71 -5.77 6.92 -10.46
C VAL A 71 -6.85 5.92 -10.03
N GLU A 72 -6.75 4.66 -10.48
CA GLU A 72 -7.71 3.62 -10.10
C GLU A 72 -7.57 3.22 -8.62
N GLU A 73 -6.35 3.13 -8.08
CA GLU A 73 -6.15 2.86 -6.66
C GLU A 73 -6.69 4.00 -5.79
N LYS A 74 -6.48 5.26 -6.20
CA LYS A 74 -7.07 6.43 -5.52
C LYS A 74 -8.61 6.36 -5.55
N LEU A 75 -9.20 6.08 -6.71
CA LEU A 75 -10.64 5.91 -6.86
C LEU A 75 -11.18 4.75 -6.03
N MET A 76 -10.45 3.64 -5.96
CA MET A 76 -10.81 2.48 -5.14
C MET A 76 -10.85 2.85 -3.66
N LEU A 77 -9.86 3.61 -3.17
CA LEU A 77 -9.84 4.10 -1.79
C LEU A 77 -11.01 5.04 -1.49
N ILE A 78 -11.31 5.97 -2.41
CA ILE A 78 -12.46 6.87 -2.30
C ILE A 78 -13.77 6.07 -2.24
N ARG A 79 -13.99 5.14 -3.18
CA ARG A 79 -15.18 4.28 -3.22
C ARG A 79 -15.32 3.47 -1.93
N LYS A 80 -14.23 2.88 -1.43
CA LYS A 80 -14.24 2.13 -0.17
C LYS A 80 -14.67 2.98 1.02
N LYS A 81 -14.17 4.21 1.13
CA LYS A 81 -14.57 5.12 2.21
C LYS A 81 -16.03 5.60 2.05
N ARG A 82 -16.45 5.92 0.83
CA ARG A 82 -17.84 6.26 0.51
C ARG A 82 -18.79 5.15 0.94
N ASP A 83 -18.51 3.92 0.51
CA ASP A 83 -19.38 2.77 0.77
C ASP A 83 -19.48 2.49 2.27
N LYS A 84 -18.37 2.62 3.01
CA LYS A 84 -18.38 2.56 4.47
C LYS A 84 -19.30 3.61 5.08
N LEU A 85 -19.19 4.88 4.68
CA LEU A 85 -20.02 5.96 5.23
C LEU A 85 -21.51 5.81 4.86
N LEU A 86 -21.79 5.28 3.67
CA LEU A 86 -23.16 4.93 3.27
C LEU A 86 -23.71 3.78 4.12
N VAL A 87 -22.93 2.74 4.40
CA VAL A 87 -23.35 1.66 5.31
C VAL A 87 -23.58 2.19 6.73
N ASP A 88 -22.65 2.98 7.26
CA ASP A 88 -22.73 3.55 8.62
C ASP A 88 -23.93 4.49 8.81
N SER A 89 -24.44 5.08 7.72
CA SER A 89 -25.62 5.95 7.70
C SER A 89 -26.87 5.29 7.15
N ASP A 90 -26.87 3.98 6.89
CA ASP A 90 -27.97 3.32 6.20
C ASP A 90 -29.30 3.37 6.97
N TRP A 91 -29.19 3.30 8.30
CA TRP A 91 -30.34 3.37 9.23
C TRP A 91 -31.17 4.66 9.10
N THR A 92 -30.63 5.72 8.50
CA THR A 92 -31.30 7.02 8.30
C THR A 92 -32.12 7.10 7.01
N ASP A 93 -32.00 6.10 6.12
CA ASP A 93 -32.63 6.05 4.79
C ASP A 93 -33.80 5.04 4.72
N THR A 94 -34.24 4.55 5.88
CA THR A 94 -35.34 3.57 5.97
C THR A 94 -36.70 4.26 5.96
N LEU A 95 -37.76 3.56 5.57
CA LEU A 95 -39.15 4.06 5.59
C LEU A 95 -39.56 4.63 6.96
N SER A 96 -39.05 4.05 8.05
CA SER A 96 -39.32 4.49 9.43
C SER A 96 -38.46 5.66 9.90
N ALA A 97 -37.34 5.96 9.20
CA ALA A 97 -36.35 6.94 9.65
C ALA A 97 -36.94 8.35 9.71
N LYS A 98 -37.76 8.72 8.72
CA LYS A 98 -38.42 10.04 8.67
C LYS A 98 -39.29 10.28 9.90
N THR A 99 -40.10 9.29 10.28
CA THR A 99 -40.97 9.38 11.48
C THR A 99 -40.16 9.45 12.78
N ARG A 100 -39.04 8.72 12.87
CA ARG A 100 -38.19 8.69 14.08
C ARG A 100 -37.33 9.94 14.25
N LEU A 101 -36.79 10.49 13.16
CA LEU A 101 -35.85 11.61 13.17
C LEU A 101 -36.54 12.97 13.06
N GLY A 102 -37.76 13.01 12.53
CA GLY A 102 -38.43 14.24 12.12
C GLY A 102 -37.89 14.77 10.79
N ASP A 103 -38.67 15.65 10.15
CA ASP A 103 -38.42 16.11 8.78
C ASP A 103 -37.08 16.83 8.62
N ALA A 104 -36.74 17.74 9.55
CA ALA A 104 -35.50 18.52 9.46
C ALA A 104 -34.26 17.62 9.49
N LYS A 105 -34.18 16.74 10.49
CA LYS A 105 -33.04 15.84 10.66
C LYS A 105 -32.95 14.80 9.55
N TYR A 106 -34.09 14.27 9.11
CA TYR A 106 -34.15 13.37 7.97
C TYR A 106 -33.58 14.03 6.71
N ASN A 107 -33.97 15.27 6.42
CA ASN A 107 -33.48 16.00 5.24
C ASN A 107 -31.96 16.25 5.30
N GLU A 108 -31.39 16.58 6.47
CA GLU A 108 -29.93 16.69 6.64
C GLU A 108 -29.21 15.39 6.28
N TRP A 109 -29.75 14.25 6.72
CA TRP A 109 -29.21 12.93 6.40
C TRP A 109 -29.33 12.58 4.92
N GLN A 110 -30.43 12.95 4.27
CA GLN A 110 -30.61 12.77 2.82
C GLN A 110 -29.58 13.59 2.03
N VAL A 111 -29.37 14.85 2.39
CA VAL A 111 -28.34 15.72 1.78
C VAL A 111 -26.94 15.14 1.98
N TYR A 112 -26.62 14.70 3.20
CA TYR A 112 -25.34 14.06 3.51
C TYR A 112 -25.09 12.80 2.65
N ARG A 113 -26.06 11.89 2.58
CA ARG A 113 -25.94 10.64 1.79
C ARG A 113 -25.85 10.91 0.30
N GLN A 114 -26.56 11.93 -0.20
CA GLN A 114 -26.44 12.34 -1.60
C GLN A 114 -25.03 12.88 -1.90
N ALA A 115 -24.51 13.77 -1.06
CA ALA A 115 -23.14 14.27 -1.21
C ALA A 115 -22.07 13.15 -1.15
N LEU A 116 -22.28 12.10 -0.35
CA LEU A 116 -21.42 10.91 -0.38
C LEU A 116 -21.48 10.18 -1.73
N ARG A 117 -22.67 9.99 -2.31
CA ARG A 117 -22.81 9.34 -3.63
C ARG A 117 -22.09 10.13 -4.72
N ASP A 118 -22.12 11.45 -4.62
CA ASP A 118 -21.52 12.38 -5.58
C ASP A 118 -20.00 12.57 -5.41
N ILE A 119 -19.39 12.01 -4.35
CA ILE A 119 -17.95 12.20 -4.05
C ILE A 119 -17.02 11.75 -5.18
N THR A 120 -17.43 10.76 -5.97
CA THR A 120 -16.62 10.25 -7.09
C THR A 120 -16.64 11.16 -8.33
N ASN A 121 -17.42 12.25 -8.30
CA ASN A 121 -17.44 13.28 -9.32
C ASN A 121 -16.46 14.43 -9.01
N CYS A 122 -15.66 14.32 -7.93
CA CYS A 122 -14.69 15.34 -7.57
C CYS A 122 -13.54 15.43 -8.58
N ALA A 123 -13.04 16.65 -8.79
CA ALA A 123 -11.91 16.92 -9.71
C ALA A 123 -10.54 16.54 -9.09
N ASP A 124 -10.44 16.54 -7.76
CA ASP A 124 -9.21 16.25 -7.01
C ASP A 124 -9.34 14.92 -6.25
N LEU A 125 -8.67 13.89 -6.76
CA LEU A 125 -8.63 12.55 -6.16
C LEU A 125 -7.65 12.44 -4.99
N ASP A 126 -6.70 13.37 -4.87
CA ASP A 126 -5.74 13.41 -3.78
C ASP A 126 -6.35 14.04 -2.53
N ASN A 127 -7.25 15.03 -2.71
CA ASN A 127 -7.93 15.73 -1.62
C ASN A 127 -9.45 15.78 -1.79
N PRO A 128 -10.16 14.63 -1.78
CA PRO A 128 -11.62 14.60 -1.87
C PRO A 128 -12.24 15.28 -0.65
N ILE A 129 -13.14 16.24 -0.88
CA ILE A 129 -13.87 16.97 0.17
C ILE A 129 -15.06 16.15 0.64
N TRP A 130 -14.98 15.59 1.85
CA TRP A 130 -16.04 14.75 2.42
C TRP A 130 -17.13 15.60 3.11
N PRO A 131 -18.43 15.24 2.95
CA PRO A 131 -19.50 15.94 3.65
C PRO A 131 -19.41 15.72 5.17
N ILE A 132 -19.86 16.72 5.92
CA ILE A 132 -19.89 16.66 7.40
C ILE A 132 -21.13 15.87 7.82
N LYS A 133 -20.92 14.89 8.70
CA LYS A 133 -21.98 14.05 9.24
C LYS A 133 -22.95 14.90 10.07
N PRO A 134 -24.28 14.77 9.89
CA PRO A 134 -25.26 15.44 10.74
C PRO A 134 -25.16 14.97 12.20
N VAL A 135 -25.36 15.89 13.16
CA VAL A 135 -25.38 15.65 14.63
C VAL A 135 -26.70 15.16 15.18
#